data_AF-A0A1C5DBF7-F1
#
_entry.id   AF-A0A1C5DBF7-F1
#
_cell.length_a   1.000
_cell.length_b   1.000
_cell.length_c   1.000
_cell.angle_alpha   90.00
_cell.angle_beta   90.00
_cell.angle_gamma   90.00
#
_symmetry.space_group_name_H-M   'P 1'
#
loop_
_entity.id
_entity.type
_entity.pdbx_description
1 polymer ?
#
loop_
_entity_poly.entity_id
_entity_poly.type
_entity_poly.pdbx_seq_one_letter_code
_entity_poly.pdbx_strand_id
1 'polypeptide(L)' 'TGHRKVPPYGMAGGRPGALGRNEVERADGTLTPLRGVDSAELGPGDVLVMRTPGGGGYGTAP' A
#
# COMPACT_ATOMS: atom_id res chain seq x y z
N THR A 1 9.73 6.02 0.05
CA THR A 1 8.50 6.83 -0.12
C THR A 1 7.57 6.59 1.07
N GLY A 2 7.13 7.65 1.77
CA GLY A 2 6.46 7.56 3.08
C GLY A 2 4.97 7.16 3.07
N HIS A 3 4.36 7.04 1.88
CA HIS A 3 2.91 6.86 1.72
C HIS A 3 2.37 5.44 2.01
N ARG A 4 3.19 4.59 2.62
CA ARG A 4 2.78 3.32 3.25
C ARG A 4 2.59 3.45 4.76
N LYS A 5 2.94 4.61 5.33
CA LYS A 5 2.69 4.99 6.74
C LYS A 5 1.82 6.22 6.84
N VAL A 6 2.06 7.23 6.00
CA VAL A 6 1.35 8.51 6.01
C VAL A 6 0.49 8.64 4.76
N PRO A 7 -0.85 8.73 4.85
CA PRO A 7 -1.70 8.76 3.66
C PRO A 7 -1.43 10.02 2.84
N PRO A 8 -1.56 9.96 1.51
CA PRO A 8 -1.61 11.15 0.67
C PRO A 8 -2.74 12.09 1.13
N TYR A 9 -2.44 13.37 1.30
CA TYR A 9 -3.40 14.33 1.84
C TYR A 9 -4.48 14.68 0.80
N GLY A 10 -5.69 14.99 1.29
CA GLY A 10 -6.74 15.61 0.48
C GLY A 10 -6.65 17.14 0.51
N MET A 11 -7.40 17.80 -0.38
CA MET A 11 -7.42 19.25 -0.52
C MET A 11 -8.85 19.80 -0.54
N ALA A 12 -9.04 21.05 -0.11
CA ALA A 12 -10.32 21.76 -0.14
C ALA A 12 -11.50 20.97 0.50
N GLY A 13 -11.25 20.29 1.63
CA GLY A 13 -12.25 19.44 2.29
C GLY A 13 -12.27 17.98 1.84
N GLY A 14 -11.41 17.61 0.87
CA GLY A 14 -11.24 16.23 0.41
C GLY A 14 -10.58 15.33 1.45
N ARG A 15 -10.98 14.06 1.46
CA ARG A 15 -10.43 13.04 2.39
C ARG A 15 -9.04 12.53 1.94
N PRO A 16 -8.19 12.07 2.86
CA PRO A 16 -6.92 11.45 2.52
C PRO A 16 -7.08 10.20 1.63
N GLY A 17 -6.06 9.93 0.82
CA GLY A 17 -5.97 8.74 -0.02
C GLY A 17 -5.63 7.49 0.79
N ALA A 18 -5.86 6.31 0.20
CA ALA A 18 -5.49 5.04 0.83
C ALA A 18 -3.95 4.88 0.88
N LEU A 19 -3.47 4.27 1.96
CA LEU A 19 -2.07 3.88 2.08
C LEU A 19 -1.71 2.81 1.05
N GLY A 20 -0.47 2.87 0.57
CA GLY A 20 0.11 1.72 -0.15
C GLY A 20 0.40 0.57 0.81
N ARG A 21 0.45 -0.64 0.28
CA ARG A 21 0.79 -1.86 1.03
C ARG A 21 1.60 -2.80 0.15
N ASN A 22 2.59 -3.44 0.74
CA ASN A 22 3.36 -4.49 0.09
C ASN A 22 3.22 -5.77 0.91
N GLU A 23 3.14 -6.91 0.23
CA GLU A 23 3.10 -8.22 0.84
C GLU A 23 3.68 -9.26 -0.11
N VAL A 24 4.19 -10.34 0.46
CA VAL A 24 4.50 -11.56 -0.29
C VAL A 24 3.34 -12.52 -0.09
N GLU A 25 2.69 -12.91 -1.17
CA GLU A 25 1.82 -14.07 -1.19
C GLU A 25 2.69 -15.30 -1.43
N ARG A 26 2.75 -16.18 -0.44
CA ARG A 26 3.54 -17.40 -0.50
C ARG A 26 2.85 -18.42 -1.40
N ALA A 27 3.63 -19.36 -1.94
CA ALA A 27 3.10 -20.43 -2.79
C ALA A 27 1.98 -21.27 -2.12
N ASP A 28 1.93 -21.30 -0.79
CA ASP A 28 0.88 -21.95 0.01
C ASP A 28 -0.37 -21.08 0.25
N GLY A 29 -0.39 -19.86 -0.28
CA GLY A 29 -1.46 -18.88 -0.13
C GLY A 29 -1.35 -18.00 1.11
N THR A 30 -0.34 -18.17 1.96
CA THR A 30 -0.14 -17.31 3.14
C THR A 30 0.36 -15.93 2.74
N LEU A 31 -0.10 -14.88 3.44
CA LEU A 31 0.30 -13.50 3.16
C LEU A 31 1.30 -13.00 4.22
N THR A 32 2.51 -12.66 3.79
CA THR A 32 3.55 -12.04 4.61
C THR A 32 3.59 -10.53 4.35
N PRO A 33 3.13 -9.66 5.26
CA PRO A 33 3.18 -8.22 5.06
C PRO A 33 4.62 -7.68 5.08
N LEU A 34 4.90 -6.70 4.23
CA LEU A 34 6.18 -5.98 4.17
C LEU A 34 6.02 -4.53 4.62
N ARG A 35 7.07 -3.99 5.26
CA ARG A 35 7.16 -2.58 5.63
C ARG A 35 7.39 -1.69 4.40
N GLY A 36 7.31 -0.37 4.60
CA GLY A 36 7.53 0.59 3.51
C GLY A 36 8.94 0.61 2.93
N VAL A 37 9.92 0.17 3.73
CA VAL A 37 11.29 -0.17 3.32
C VAL A 37 11.58 -1.49 4.01
N ASP A 38 11.76 -2.54 3.21
CA ASP A 38 11.87 -3.91 3.71
C ASP A 38 12.51 -4.81 2.64
N SER A 39 12.89 -6.00 3.04
CA SER A 39 13.40 -7.06 2.16
C SER A 39 12.85 -8.42 2.58
N ALA A 40 12.61 -9.29 1.62
CA ALA A 40 12.20 -10.67 1.87
C ALA A 40 12.81 -11.61 0.84
N GLU A 41 13.14 -12.83 1.27
CA GLU A 41 13.48 -13.92 0.36
C GLU A 41 12.20 -14.51 -0.24
N LEU A 42 12.25 -14.82 -1.53
CA LEU A 42 11.15 -15.39 -2.30
C LEU A 42 11.52 -16.80 -2.77
N GLY A 43 10.58 -17.72 -2.61
CA GLY A 43 10.66 -19.06 -3.19
C GLY A 43 9.96 -19.13 -4.56
N PRO A 44 10.17 -20.21 -5.33
CA PRO A 44 9.38 -20.49 -6.52
C PRO A 44 7.88 -20.53 -6.19
N GLY A 45 7.08 -19.81 -6.99
CA GLY A 45 5.63 -19.70 -6.79
C GLY A 45 5.19 -18.60 -5.82
N ASP A 46 6.11 -17.96 -5.10
CA ASP A 46 5.79 -16.75 -4.33
C ASP A 46 5.50 -15.56 -5.27
N VAL A 47 4.60 -14.68 -4.85
CA VAL A 47 4.20 -13.48 -5.57
C VAL A 47 4.43 -12.24 -4.71
N LEU A 48 5.22 -11.29 -5.21
CA LEU A 48 5.31 -9.96 -4.61
C LEU A 48 4.11 -9.11 -5.07
N VAL A 49 3.22 -8.78 -4.13
CA VAL A 49 2.07 -7.90 -4.38
C VAL A 49 2.41 -6.49 -3.92
N MET A 50 2.47 -5.55 -4.86
CA MET A 50 2.69 -4.14 -4.59
C MET A 50 1.43 -3.32 -4.87
N ARG A 51 0.80 -2.81 -3.80
CA ARG A 51 -0.34 -1.89 -3.88
C ARG A 51 0.17 -0.47 -3.72
N THR A 52 0.13 0.30 -4.79
CA THR A 52 0.50 1.71 -4.77
C THR A 52 -0.51 2.52 -3.97
N PRO A 53 -0.07 3.55 -3.20
CA PRO A 53 -0.99 4.45 -2.51
C PRO A 53 -1.98 5.12 -3.48
N GLY A 54 -3.20 5.38 -3.02
CA GLY A 54 -4.18 6.17 -3.77
C GLY A 54 -3.95 7.67 -3.61
N GLY A 55 -4.41 8.48 -4.56
CA GLY A 55 -4.42 9.94 -4.42
C GLY A 55 -5.40 10.42 -3.34
N GLY A 56 -5.12 11.57 -2.73
CA GLY A 56 -6.09 12.25 -1.87
C GLY A 56 -7.20 12.90 -2.68
N GLY A 57 -8.39 13.00 -2.09
CA GLY A 57 -9.55 13.63 -2.72
C GLY A 57 -9.47 15.15 -2.75
N TYR A 58 -10.32 15.76 -3.57
CA TYR A 58 -10.53 17.21 -3.63
C TYR A 58 -12.01 17.55 -3.40
N GLY A 59 -12.27 18.60 -2.64
CA GLY A 59 -13.63 19.08 -2.37
C GLY A 59 -14.34 18.29 -1.25
N THR A 60 -15.40 18.88 -0.69
CA THR A 60 -16.34 18.14 0.16
C THR A 60 -17.15 17.17 -0.68
N ALA A 61 -17.38 15.96 -0.16
CA ALA A 61 -18.36 15.06 -0.76
C ALA A 61 -19.73 15.78 -0.79
N PRO A 62 -20.48 15.69 -1.90
CA PRO A 62 -21.81 16.26 -2.00
C PRO A 62 -22.78 15.65 -0.99
#